data_AF-A0A370ES19-F1
#
_entry.id   AF-A0A370ES19-F1
#
_cell.length_a   1.000
_cell.length_b   1.000
_cell.length_c   1.000
_cell.angle_alpha   90.00
_cell.angle_beta   90.00
_cell.angle_gamma   90.00
#
_symmetry.space_group_name_H-M   'P 1'
#
loop_
_entity.id
_entity.type
_entity.pdbx_description
1 polymer ?
#
loop_
_entity_poly.entity_id
_entity_poly.type
_entity_poly.pdbx_seq_one_letter_code
_entity_poly.pdbx_strand_id
1 'polypeptide(L)'
;MTRYETIASLGDDLIKLMGKSIIPVHILDWKVYYEAYLKQTELLLKEYGKPKKTWAAGMVADEFSISERTMFNVITFMEGS
;
A
#
# COMPACT_ATOMS: atom_id res chain seq x y z
N MET A 1 -9.12 0.54 12.72
CA MET A 1 -9.34 0.97 11.33
C MET A 1 -8.04 1.56 10.82
N THR A 2 -7.41 0.94 9.83
CA THR A 2 -6.14 1.43 9.25
C THR A 2 -6.41 2.60 8.31
N ARG A 3 -5.39 3.41 7.98
CA ARG A 3 -5.57 4.47 6.97
C ARG A 3 -5.97 3.88 5.62
N TYR A 4 -5.45 2.70 5.28
CA TYR A 4 -5.87 1.95 4.09
C TYR A 4 -7.37 1.64 4.10
N GLU A 5 -7.93 1.12 5.21
CA GLU A 5 -9.36 0.82 5.30
C GLU A 5 -10.22 2.07 5.13
N THR A 6 -9.80 3.20 5.70
CA THR A 6 -10.48 4.48 5.49
C THR A 6 -10.40 4.90 4.01
N ILE A 7 -9.23 4.84 3.39
CA ILE A 7 -9.05 5.19 1.97
C ILE A 7 -9.90 4.27 1.06
N ALA A 8 -9.92 2.97 1.34
CA ALA A 8 -10.73 2.00 0.60
C ALA A 8 -12.23 2.27 0.76
N SER A 9 -12.67 2.70 1.95
CA SER A 9 -14.07 3.03 2.22
C SER A 9 -14.57 4.30 1.50
N LEU A 10 -13.67 5.19 1.06
CA LEU A 10 -14.04 6.43 0.37
C LEU A 10 -14.56 6.19 -1.05
N GLY A 11 -14.19 5.07 -1.70
CA GLY A 11 -14.63 4.75 -3.06
C GLY A 11 -14.45 5.93 -4.04
N ASP A 12 -15.54 6.30 -4.72
CA ASP A 12 -15.56 7.42 -5.69
C ASP A 12 -15.29 8.79 -5.06
N ASP A 13 -15.54 8.95 -3.76
CA ASP A 13 -15.28 10.23 -3.07
C ASP A 13 -13.78 10.49 -2.94
N LEU A 14 -12.92 9.47 -2.98
CA LEU A 14 -11.47 9.65 -3.03
C LEU A 14 -11.06 10.49 -4.24
N ILE A 15 -11.61 10.19 -5.42
CA ILE A 15 -11.34 10.91 -6.67
C ILE A 15 -11.83 12.36 -6.57
N LYS A 16 -13.02 12.58 -6.00
CA LYS A 16 -13.56 13.93 -5.79
C LYS A 16 -12.69 14.76 -4.84
N LEU A 17 -12.19 14.14 -3.76
CA LEU A 17 -11.32 14.80 -2.79
C LEU A 17 -9.93 15.11 -3.38
N MET A 18 -9.41 14.24 -4.25
CA MET A 18 -8.20 14.51 -5.03
C MET A 18 -8.40 15.65 -6.02
N GLY A 19 -9.53 15.67 -6.75
CA GLY A 19 -9.86 16.75 -7.68
C GLY A 19 -10.05 18.11 -7.01
N LYS A 20 -10.33 18.13 -5.70
CA LYS A 20 -10.41 19.34 -4.87
C LYS A 20 -9.11 19.68 -4.15
N SER A 21 -8.01 18.95 -4.43
CA SER A 21 -6.71 19.11 -3.75
C SER A 21 -6.75 18.90 -2.23
N ILE A 22 -7.77 18.22 -1.70
CA ILE A 22 -7.89 17.88 -0.28
C ILE A 22 -7.00 16.68 0.05
N ILE A 23 -6.94 15.71 -0.87
CA ILE A 23 -6.09 14.53 -0.76
C ILE A 23 -5.00 14.64 -1.85
N PRO A 24 -3.71 14.49 -1.50
CA PRO A 24 -2.65 14.48 -2.49
C PRO A 24 -2.78 13.30 -3.46
N VAL A 25 -2.49 13.53 -4.74
CA VAL A 25 -2.59 12.51 -5.80
C VAL A 25 -1.69 11.30 -5.58
N HIS A 26 -0.52 11.47 -4.95
CA HIS A 26 0.42 10.37 -4.66
C HIS A 26 -0.16 9.31 -3.70
N ILE A 27 -1.25 9.62 -2.99
CA ILE A 27 -1.96 8.64 -2.15
C ILE A 27 -2.56 7.52 -3.02
N LEU A 28 -2.89 7.80 -4.29
CA LEU A 28 -3.32 6.77 -5.22
C LEU A 28 -2.21 5.79 -5.53
N ASP A 29 -1.00 6.28 -5.81
CA ASP A 29 0.19 5.44 -6.04
C ASP A 29 0.48 4.59 -4.80
N TRP A 30 0.43 5.20 -3.61
CA TRP A 30 0.68 4.50 -2.36
C TRP A 30 -0.36 3.42 -2.08
N LYS A 31 -1.63 3.67 -2.44
CA LYS A 31 -2.69 2.66 -2.35
C LYS A 31 -2.36 1.47 -3.25
N VAL A 32 -1.96 1.71 -4.49
CA VAL A 32 -1.58 0.64 -5.43
C VAL A 32 -0.41 -0.19 -4.90
N TYR A 33 0.64 0.47 -4.40
CA TYR A 33 1.80 -0.22 -3.83
C TYR A 33 1.41 -1.07 -2.61
N TYR A 34 0.55 -0.53 -1.74
CA TYR A 34 0.10 -1.25 -0.55
C TYR A 34 -0.78 -2.46 -0.90
N GLU A 35 -1.66 -2.35 -1.90
CA GLU A 35 -2.47 -3.47 -2.38
C GLU A 35 -1.60 -4.59 -2.99
N ALA A 36 -0.58 -4.22 -3.77
CA ALA A 36 0.40 -5.18 -4.29
C ALA A 36 1.16 -5.87 -3.15
N TYR A 37 1.56 -5.12 -2.12
CA TYR A 37 2.19 -5.67 -0.92
C TYR A 37 1.30 -6.66 -0.17
N LEU A 38 0.01 -6.35 0.01
CA LEU A 38 -0.94 -7.27 0.65
C LEU A 38 -1.07 -8.57 -0.15
N LYS A 39 -1.19 -8.47 -1.47
CA LYS A 39 -1.25 -9.63 -2.37
C LYS A 39 0.03 -10.47 -2.29
N GLN A 40 1.21 -9.85 -2.34
CA GLN A 40 2.48 -10.55 -2.27
C GLN A 40 2.69 -11.24 -0.92
N THR A 41 2.28 -10.58 0.17
CA THR A 41 2.29 -11.14 1.52
C THR A 41 1.39 -12.38 1.62
N GLU A 42 0.22 -12.36 0.99
CA GLU A 42 -0.69 -13.51 0.93
C GLU A 42 -0.10 -14.68 0.12
N LEU A 43 0.58 -14.40 -1.00
CA LEU A 43 1.26 -15.41 -1.79
C LEU A 43 2.37 -16.10 -0.99
N LEU A 44 3.24 -15.32 -0.33
CA LEU A 44 4.30 -15.87 0.52
C LEU A 44 3.75 -16.65 1.72
N LEU A 45 2.61 -16.21 2.29
CA LEU A 45 1.91 -16.97 3.32
C LEU A 45 1.47 -18.35 2.81
N LYS A 46 0.92 -18.43 1.60
CA LYS A 46 0.49 -19.70 0.97
C LYS A 46 1.67 -20.61 0.66
N GLU A 47 2.78 -20.07 0.16
CA GLU A 47 3.95 -20.85 -0.25
C GLU A 47 4.80 -21.32 0.93
N TYR A 48 5.01 -20.47 1.94
CA TYR A 48 5.96 -20.72 3.03
C TYR A 48 5.31 -20.87 4.41
N GLY A 49 3.99 -20.78 4.51
CA GLY A 49 3.26 -20.79 5.77
C GLY A 49 3.50 -19.56 6.66
N LYS A 50 4.19 -18.53 6.14
CA LYS A 50 4.49 -17.28 6.84
C LYS A 50 4.42 -16.09 5.89
N PRO A 51 3.91 -14.93 6.32
CA PRO A 51 3.67 -13.78 5.44
C PRO A 51 4.94 -13.09 4.92
N LYS A 52 6.11 -13.31 5.57
CA LYS A 52 7.43 -12.79 5.16
C LYS A 52 7.39 -11.31 4.70
N LYS A 53 6.82 -10.43 5.53
CA LYS A 53 6.53 -9.01 5.23
C LYS A 53 7.69 -8.22 4.61
N THR A 54 8.91 -8.34 5.17
CA THR A 54 10.10 -7.64 4.64
C THR A 54 10.42 -8.08 3.21
N TRP A 55 10.26 -9.38 2.91
CA TRP A 55 10.50 -9.90 1.57
C TRP A 55 9.43 -9.43 0.59
N ALA A 56 8.16 -9.46 1.00
CA ALA A 56 7.08 -8.90 0.20
C ALA A 56 7.30 -7.41 -0.11
N ALA A 57 7.75 -6.63 0.88
CA ALA A 57 8.07 -5.21 0.69
C ALA A 57 9.21 -5.00 -0.32
N GLY A 58 10.29 -5.79 -0.24
CA GLY A 58 11.38 -5.74 -1.21
C GLY A 58 10.93 -6.09 -2.64
N MET A 59 10.15 -7.16 -2.80
CA MET A 59 9.64 -7.59 -4.11
C MET A 59 8.76 -6.53 -4.77
N VAL A 60 7.88 -5.90 -4.00
CA VAL A 60 7.01 -4.83 -4.51
C VAL A 60 7.80 -3.55 -4.79
N ALA A 61 8.80 -3.23 -3.97
CA ALA A 61 9.67 -2.09 -4.23
C ALA A 61 10.38 -2.23 -5.58
N ASP A 62 10.90 -3.42 -5.87
CA ASP A 62 11.53 -3.76 -7.15
C ASP A 62 10.52 -3.71 -8.31
N GLU A 63 9.31 -4.28 -8.14
CA GLU A 63 8.24 -4.29 -9.16
C GLU A 63 7.86 -2.87 -9.62
N PHE A 64 7.74 -1.93 -8.67
CA PHE A 64 7.36 -0.55 -8.97
C PHE A 64 8.55 0.40 -9.16
N SER A 65 9.79 -0.11 -9.17
CA SER A 65 11.01 0.70 -9.29
C SER A 65 11.09 1.84 -8.25
N ILE A 66 10.65 1.57 -7.01
CA ILE A 66 10.75 2.47 -5.87
C ILE A 66 11.77 1.95 -4.86
N SER A 67 12.29 2.81 -3.99
CA SER A 67 13.18 2.34 -2.94
C SER A 67 12.42 1.51 -1.89
N GLU A 68 13.07 0.51 -1.29
CA GLU A 68 12.51 -0.21 -0.14
C GLU A 68 12.09 0.74 0.99
N ARG A 69 12.85 1.82 1.21
CA ARG A 69 12.50 2.87 2.18
C ARG A 69 11.15 3.51 1.85
N THR A 70 10.90 3.80 0.58
CA THR A 70 9.59 4.30 0.13
C THR A 70 8.51 3.29 0.43
N MET A 71 8.73 2.01 0.13
CA MET A 71 7.76 0.95 0.40
C MET A 71 7.47 0.81 1.91
N PHE A 72 8.49 0.87 2.77
CA PHE A 72 8.28 0.88 4.22
C PHE A 72 7.50 2.10 4.70
N ASN A 73 7.79 3.29 4.17
CA ASN A 73 7.02 4.48 4.48
C ASN A 73 5.55 4.33 4.08
N VAL A 74 5.27 3.73 2.91
CA VAL A 74 3.91 3.42 2.46
C VAL A 74 3.23 2.46 3.44
N ILE A 75 3.89 1.37 3.84
CA ILE A 75 3.35 0.39 4.79
C ILE A 75 3.02 1.07 6.12
N THR A 76 3.98 1.82 6.70
CA THR A 76 3.78 2.55 7.96
C THR A 76 2.63 3.56 7.85
N PHE A 77 2.55 4.30 6.73
CA PHE A 77 1.47 5.24 6.49
C PHE A 77 0.11 4.52 6.44
N MET A 78 0.01 3.43 5.68
CA MET A 78 -1.24 2.71 5.47
C MET A 78 -1.72 1.98 6.72
N GLU A 79 -0.81 1.35 7.47
CA GLU A 79 -1.13 0.64 8.72
C GLU A 79 -1.50 1.60 9.86
N GLY A 80 -1.12 2.88 9.77
CA GLY A 80 -1.50 3.90 10.75
C GLY A 80 -0.71 3.85 12.07
N SER A 81 0.51 3.29 12.02
CA SER A 81 1.47 3.33 13.15
C SER A 81 2.03 4.72 13.40
#